data_AF-A0A7Y2KH43-F1
#
_entry.id   AF-A0A7Y2KH43-F1
#
_cell.length_a   1.000
_cell.length_b   1.000
_cell.length_c   1.000
_cell.angle_alpha   90.00
_cell.angle_beta   90.00
_cell.angle_gamma   90.00
#
_symmetry.space_group_name_H-M   'P 1'
#
loop_
_entity.id
_entity.type
_entity.pdbx_description
1 polymer ?
#
loop_
_entity_poly.entity_id
_entity_poly.type
_entity_poly.pdbx_seq_one_letter_code
_entity_poly.pdbx_strand_id
1 'polypeptide(L)'
;LQTAAILGEAAGYPAGRIAETGALSPGATPEAFLAFLAECAEPDRLLCVGHLPSNAAIASFFLSHGDPVQLAFGPGTVCRMRVEALRRGGGELLLFV
;
A
#
# COMPACT_ATOMS: atom_id res chain seq x y z
N LEU A 1 -3.25 2.54 -13.30
CA LEU A 1 -4.73 2.63 -13.42
C LEU A 1 -5.40 1.30 -13.78
N GLN A 2 -5.08 0.66 -14.91
CA GLN A 2 -5.76 -0.57 -15.37
C GLN A 2 -5.80 -1.69 -14.32
N THR A 3 -4.67 -2.02 -13.69
CA THR A 3 -4.59 -3.04 -12.63
C THR A 3 -5.46 -2.69 -11.42
N ALA A 4 -5.54 -1.42 -11.03
CA ALA A 4 -6.40 -0.97 -9.92
C ALA A 4 -7.88 -1.17 -10.23
N ALA A 5 -8.30 -0.91 -11.47
CA ALA A 5 -9.69 -1.13 -11.89
C ALA A 5 -10.06 -2.62 -11.85
N ILE A 6 -9.23 -3.47 -12.46
CA ILE A 6 -9.46 -4.92 -12.52
C ILE A 6 -9.49 -5.52 -11.10
N LEU A 7 -8.50 -5.21 -10.27
CA LEU A 7 -8.39 -5.78 -8.93
C LEU A 7 -9.45 -5.21 -7.97
N GLY A 8 -9.75 -3.92 -8.09
CA GLY A 8 -10.80 -3.27 -7.32
C GLY A 8 -12.15 -3.93 -7.56
N GLU A 9 -12.53 -4.16 -8.81
CA GLU A 9 -13.75 -4.86 -9.18
C GLU A 9 -13.76 -6.30 -8.62
N ALA A 10 -12.70 -7.07 -8.86
CA ALA A 10 -12.61 -8.46 -8.40
C ALA A 10 -12.63 -8.59 -6.86
N ALA A 11 -12.09 -7.60 -6.14
CA ALA A 11 -12.06 -7.57 -4.67
C ALA A 11 -13.31 -6.93 -4.04
N GLY A 12 -14.28 -6.49 -4.85
CA GLY A 12 -15.54 -5.90 -4.38
C GLY A 12 -15.43 -4.45 -3.90
N TYR A 13 -14.39 -3.71 -4.31
CA TYR A 13 -14.30 -2.26 -4.08
C TYR A 13 -15.28 -1.52 -5.02
N PRO A 14 -15.93 -0.43 -4.56
CA PRO A 14 -16.89 0.31 -5.37
C PRO A 14 -16.27 0.85 -6.68
N ALA A 15 -16.93 0.56 -7.80
CA ALA A 15 -16.56 1.12 -9.09
C ALA A 15 -16.58 2.66 -9.03
N GLY A 16 -15.60 3.31 -9.68
CA GLY A 16 -15.50 4.77 -9.74
C GLY A 16 -14.88 5.47 -8.53
N ARG A 17 -14.40 4.73 -7.51
CA ARG A 17 -13.66 5.31 -6.36
C ARG A 17 -12.15 5.06 -6.43
N ILE A 18 -11.55 5.23 -7.61
CA ILE A 18 -10.09 5.14 -7.77
C ILE A 18 -9.52 6.55 -7.66
N ALA A 19 -8.73 6.79 -6.62
CA ALA A 19 -7.91 8.00 -6.51
C ALA A 19 -6.54 7.74 -7.13
N GLU A 20 -6.11 8.63 -8.04
CA GLU A 20 -4.74 8.62 -8.55
C GLU A 20 -3.84 9.46 -7.65
N THR A 21 -2.63 8.98 -7.38
CA THR A 21 -1.67 9.67 -6.52
C THR A 21 -0.24 9.43 -6.96
N GLY A 22 0.59 10.46 -6.88
CA GLY A 22 2.04 10.35 -7.07
C GLY A 22 2.74 9.62 -5.93
N ALA A 23 2.07 9.43 -4.79
CA ALA A 23 2.63 8.79 -3.60
C ALA A 23 2.81 7.26 -3.71
N LEU A 24 2.43 6.66 -4.85
CA LEU A 24 2.69 5.27 -5.22
C LEU A 24 3.56 5.14 -6.48
N SER A 25 4.14 6.25 -6.95
CA SER A 25 5.08 6.24 -8.07
C SER A 25 6.37 5.50 -7.71
N PRO A 26 7.15 4.99 -8.68
CA PRO A 26 8.36 4.20 -8.39
C PRO A 26 9.35 4.88 -7.43
N GLY A 27 9.46 6.21 -7.47
CA GLY A 27 10.36 7.00 -6.61
C GLY A 27 9.71 7.52 -5.32
N ALA A 28 8.44 7.22 -5.05
CA ALA A 28 7.76 7.70 -3.86
C ALA A 28 8.28 7.02 -2.58
N THR A 29 8.44 7.81 -1.52
CA THR A 29 8.86 7.32 -0.21
C THR A 29 7.66 6.89 0.64
N PRO A 30 7.86 6.06 1.68
CA PRO A 30 6.80 5.75 2.64
C PRO A 30 6.18 7.02 3.26
N GLU A 31 6.98 8.03 3.57
CA GLU A 31 6.52 9.28 4.17
C GLU A 31 5.55 10.05 3.24
N ALA A 32 5.84 10.09 1.94
CA ALA A 32 4.93 10.68 0.95
C ALA A 32 3.60 9.92 0.88
N PHE A 33 3.64 8.59 0.99
CA PHE A 33 2.45 7.76 1.05
C PHE A 33 1.64 7.99 2.33
N LEU A 34 2.30 8.10 3.49
CA LEU A 34 1.64 8.42 4.75
C LEU A 34 0.97 9.81 4.73
N ALA A 35 1.64 10.81 4.16
CA ALA A 35 1.05 12.14 3.98
C ALA A 35 -0.22 12.08 3.12
N PHE A 36 -0.18 11.35 2.01
CA PHE A 36 -1.37 11.12 1.18
C PHE A 36 -2.49 10.38 1.93
N LEU A 37 -2.15 9.36 2.74
CA LEU A 37 -3.14 8.65 3.56
C LEU A 37 -3.81 9.56 4.58
N ALA A 38 -3.08 10.49 5.19
CA ALA A 38 -3.64 11.45 6.14
C ALA A 38 -4.62 12.44 5.49
N GLU A 39 -4.50 12.69 4.20
CA GLU A 39 -5.44 13.51 3.41
C GLU A 39 -6.69 12.74 2.97
N CYS A 40 -6.65 11.40 3.01
CA CYS A 40 -7.79 10.56 2.67
C CYS A 40 -8.76 10.46 3.87
N ALA A 41 -10.02 10.84 3.68
CA ALA A 41 -11.06 10.68 4.72
C ALA A 41 -11.25 9.19 5.05
N GLU A 42 -11.07 8.85 6.33
CA GLU A 42 -10.96 7.51 6.94
C GLU A 42 -11.46 6.33 6.09
N PRO A 43 -10.56 5.69 5.33
CA PRO A 43 -10.90 4.47 4.63
C PRO A 43 -10.64 3.27 5.55
N ASP A 44 -11.70 2.61 6.02
CA ASP A 44 -11.63 1.34 6.76
C ASP A 44 -10.81 0.27 6.00
N ARG A 45 -10.81 0.33 4.67
CA ARG A 45 -10.09 -0.59 3.78
C ARG A 45 -9.59 0.14 2.55
N LEU A 46 -8.30 0.00 2.26
CA LEU A 46 -7.66 0.53 1.07
C LEU A 46 -7.11 -0.59 0.20
N LEU A 47 -7.24 -0.42 -1.11
CA LEU A 47 -6.55 -1.21 -2.11
C LEU A 47 -5.58 -0.29 -2.84
N CYS A 48 -4.29 -0.57 -2.69
CA CYS A 48 -3.22 0.23 -3.28
C CYS A 48 -2.58 -0.55 -4.42
N VAL A 49 -2.43 0.11 -5.56
CA VAL A 49 -1.72 -0.42 -6.73
C VAL A 49 -0.63 0.57 -7.11
N GLY A 50 0.61 0.10 -7.11
CA GLY A 50 1.79 0.91 -7.35
C GLY A 50 2.91 0.08 -7.94
N HIS A 51 4.13 0.55 -7.77
CA HIS A 51 5.31 -0.02 -8.40
C HIS A 51 6.39 -0.38 -7.37
N LEU A 52 7.31 -1.24 -7.78
CA LEU A 52 8.59 -1.37 -7.11
C LEU A 52 9.52 -0.20 -7.45
N PRO A 53 10.42 0.19 -6.54
CA PRO A 53 10.60 -0.34 -5.18
C PRO A 53 9.59 0.19 -4.14
N SER A 54 8.77 1.19 -4.49
CA SER A 54 7.90 1.91 -3.54
C SER A 54 6.98 1.00 -2.72
N ASN A 55 6.27 0.05 -3.33
CA ASN A 55 5.40 -0.88 -2.60
C ASN A 55 6.14 -1.69 -1.53
N ALA A 56 7.35 -2.16 -1.85
CA ALA A 56 8.17 -2.92 -0.91
C ALA A 56 8.67 -2.03 0.24
N ALA A 57 9.06 -0.79 -0.07
CA ALA A 57 9.48 0.18 0.94
C ALA A 57 8.32 0.55 1.91
N ILE A 58 7.11 0.77 1.38
CA ILE A 58 5.92 1.07 2.18
C ILE A 58 5.58 -0.12 3.09
N ALA A 59 5.53 -1.33 2.55
CA ALA A 59 5.25 -2.52 3.35
C ALA A 59 6.34 -2.74 4.42
N SER A 60 7.61 -2.64 4.05
CA SER A 60 8.72 -2.72 5.02
C SER A 60 8.62 -1.65 6.10
N PHE A 61 8.20 -0.43 5.78
CA PHE A 61 8.06 0.66 6.76
C PHE A 61 7.04 0.31 7.83
N PHE A 62 5.88 -0.23 7.45
CA PHE A 62 4.85 -0.60 8.40
C PHE A 62 5.21 -1.85 9.22
N LEU A 63 5.99 -2.77 8.66
CA LEU A 63 6.36 -4.02 9.34
C LEU A 63 7.58 -3.90 10.26
N SER A 64 8.48 -2.93 10.03
CA SER A 64 9.70 -2.82 10.83
C SER A 64 9.60 -1.80 11.96
N HIS A 65 10.15 -2.11 13.13
CA HIS A 65 10.34 -1.14 14.23
C HIS A 65 11.71 -0.43 14.17
N GLY A 66 12.60 -0.89 13.29
CA GLY A 66 13.95 -0.38 13.08
C GLY A 66 14.41 -0.80 11.69
N ASP A 67 15.32 -1.77 11.63
CA ASP A 67 15.91 -2.26 10.39
C ASP A 67 14.85 -2.68 9.35
N PRO A 68 15.02 -2.34 8.06
CA PRO A 68 14.06 -2.70 7.02
C PRO A 68 13.85 -4.21 6.90
N VAL A 69 12.59 -4.61 6.71
CA VAL A 69 12.22 -5.98 6.36
C VAL A 69 12.31 -6.12 4.84
N GLN A 70 13.14 -7.04 4.36
CA GLN A 70 13.27 -7.32 2.93
C GLN A 70 12.07 -8.16 2.45
N LEU A 71 11.25 -7.58 1.57
CA LEU A 71 10.09 -8.23 0.97
C LEU A 71 10.37 -8.46 -0.53
N ALA A 72 10.37 -9.72 -0.95
CA ALA A 72 10.59 -10.09 -2.35
C ALA A 72 9.27 -10.05 -3.13
N PHE A 73 8.90 -8.87 -3.62
CA PHE A 73 7.75 -8.73 -4.51
C PHE A 73 8.08 -9.22 -5.93
N GLY A 74 7.21 -10.06 -6.48
CA GLY A 74 7.17 -10.40 -7.89
C GLY A 74 6.05 -9.65 -8.65
N PRO A 75 5.98 -9.79 -9.98
CA PRO A 75 4.83 -9.34 -10.75
C PRO A 75 3.53 -9.97 -10.23
N GLY A 76 2.54 -9.14 -9.90
CA GLY A 76 1.24 -9.60 -9.41
C GLY A 76 1.19 -9.97 -7.93
N THR A 77 2.30 -9.83 -7.18
CA THR A 77 2.30 -10.08 -5.73
C THR A 77 1.29 -9.20 -5.01
N VAL A 78 0.54 -9.80 -4.10
CA VAL A 78 -0.43 -9.12 -3.23
C VAL A 78 0.09 -9.16 -1.80
N CYS A 79 0.26 -7.97 -1.22
CA CYS A 79 0.60 -7.80 0.19
C CYS A 79 -0.61 -7.21 0.92
N ARG A 80 -1.14 -7.94 1.90
CA ARG A 80 -2.23 -7.46 2.75
C ARG A 80 -1.70 -7.20 4.15
N MET A 81 -1.93 -5.99 4.64
CA MET A 81 -1.55 -5.60 5.99
C MET A 81 -2.76 -5.07 6.75
N ARG A 82 -2.77 -5.29 8.07
CA ARG A 82 -3.54 -4.46 8.99
C ARG A 82 -2.63 -3.33 9.43
N VAL A 83 -3.12 -2.09 9.40
CA VAL A 83 -2.37 -0.92 9.86
C VAL A 83 -3.18 -0.26 10.97
N GLU A 84 -2.68 -0.32 12.20
CA GLU A 84 -3.36 0.24 13.38
C GLU A 84 -2.91 1.68 13.65
N ALA A 85 -1.72 2.04 13.18
CA ALA A 85 -1.18 3.39 13.28
C ALA A 85 -0.37 3.75 12.03
N LEU A 86 -0.55 4.98 11.55
CA LEU A 86 0.23 5.54 10.43
C LEU A 86 1.64 5.94 10.87
N ARG A 87 2.44 4.95 11.29
CA ARG A 87 3.84 5.12 11.71
C ARG A 87 4.64 3.85 11.41
N ARG A 88 5.96 3.96 11.51
CA ARG A 88 6.88 2.82 11.41
C ARG A 88 6.52 1.75 12.44
N GLY A 89 6.48 0.50 12.01
CA GLY A 89 6.11 -0.65 12.85
C GLY A 89 4.63 -0.70 13.24
N GLY A 90 3.79 0.17 12.66
CA GLY A 90 2.37 0.27 12.96
C GLY A 90 1.48 -0.72 12.21
N GLY A 91 2.05 -1.70 11.51
CA GLY A 91 1.31 -2.68 10.73
C GLY A 91 1.70 -4.13 10.99
N GLU A 92 0.77 -5.02 10.65
CA GLU A 92 0.87 -6.47 10.75
C GLU A 92 0.64 -7.08 9.37
N LEU A 93 1.53 -7.97 8.93
CA LEU A 93 1.37 -8.70 7.68
C LEU A 93 0.32 -9.81 7.85
N LEU A 94 -0.74 -9.77 7.05
CA LEU A 94 -1.81 -10.77 7.07
C LEU A 94 -1.70 -11.78 5.92
N LEU A 95 -1.19 -11.35 4.76
CA LEU A 95 -1.04 -12.19 3.57
C LEU A 95 0.08 -11.63 2.69
N PHE A 96 0.90 -12.52 2.12
CA PHE A 96 1.90 -12.20 1.11
C PHE A 96 1.97 -13.35 0.10
N VAL A 97 1.45 -13.14 -1.11
CA VAL A 97 1.33 -14.16 -2.18
C VAL A 97 1.68 -13.60 -3.54
#